data_AF-K9DVA0-F1
#
_entry.id   AF-K9DVA0-F1
#
_cell.length_a   1.000
_cell.length_b   1.000
_cell.length_c   1.000
_cell.angle_alpha   90.00
_cell.angle_beta   90.00
_cell.angle_gamma   90.00
#
_symmetry.space_group_name_H-M   'P 1'
#
loop_
_entity.id
_entity.type
_entity.pdbx_description
1 polymer ?
#
loop_
_entity_poly.entity_id
_entity_poly.type
_entity_poly.pdbx_seq_one_letter_code
_entity_poly.pdbx_strand_id
1 'polypeptide(L)' 'MNVLLNMRIFGLFTGTSQEVTNNEMQEAYGEFVEQVRTISNKNDYSATYRILTATRIEITLLETTPLYKQGEKCA' A
#
# COMPACT_ATOMS: atom_id res chain seq x y z
N MET A 1 7.79 -11.98 -1.48
CA MET A 1 7.00 -10.74 -1.52
C MET A 1 5.56 -11.05 -1.14
N ASN A 2 4.97 -10.26 -0.26
CA ASN A 2 3.56 -10.37 0.12
C ASN A 2 2.67 -10.00 -1.09
N VAL A 3 1.66 -10.82 -1.39
CA VAL A 3 0.75 -10.62 -2.53
C VAL A 3 0.07 -9.24 -2.50
N LEU A 4 -0.20 -8.70 -1.30
CA LEU A 4 -0.82 -7.39 -1.13
C LEU A 4 0.12 -6.23 -1.47
N LEU A 5 1.43 -6.38 -1.25
CA LEU A 5 2.42 -5.33 -1.52
C LEU A 5 2.72 -5.16 -3.01
N ASN A 6 2.48 -6.21 -3.81
CA ASN A 6 2.66 -6.17 -5.26
C ASN A 6 1.47 -5.55 -6.00
N MET A 7 0.49 -5.01 -5.27
CA MET A 7 -0.71 -4.44 -5.86
C MET A 7 -0.48 -3.03 -6.43
N ARG A 8 -1.31 -2.68 -7.41
CA ARG A 8 -1.29 -1.38 -8.12
C ARG A 8 -1.25 -0.20 -7.15
N ILE A 9 -1.98 -0.25 -6.04
CA ILE A 9 -2.03 0.84 -5.04
C ILE A 9 -0.66 1.19 -4.46
N PHE A 10 0.21 0.21 -4.20
CA PHE A 10 1.56 0.47 -3.69
C PHE A 10 2.46 1.04 -4.79
N GLY A 11 2.26 0.63 -6.04
CA GLY A 11 2.88 1.27 -7.20
C GLY A 11 2.47 2.74 -7.36
N LEU A 12 1.21 3.09 -7.05
CA LEU A 12 0.74 4.48 -7.05
C LEU A 12 1.34 5.30 -5.90
N PHE A 13 1.56 4.69 -4.73
CA PHE A 13 2.23 5.37 -3.60
C PHE A 13 3.73 5.58 -3.80
N THR A 14 4.39 4.71 -4.55
CA THR A 14 5.86 4.70 -4.72
C THR A 14 6.31 5.21 -6.08
N GLY A 15 5.38 5.40 -7.02
CA GLY A 15 5.65 5.87 -8.38
C GLY A 15 6.11 7.34 -8.45
N THR A 16 6.92 7.65 -9.46
CA THR A 16 7.56 8.97 -9.63
C THR A 16 6.65 9.97 -10.35
N SER A 17 6.47 11.16 -9.76
CA SER A 17 6.06 12.48 -10.30
C SER A 17 4.88 12.64 -11.28
N GLN A 18 4.27 11.56 -11.80
CA GLN A 18 3.06 11.65 -12.60
C GLN A 18 1.88 11.93 -11.67
N GLU A 19 1.06 12.92 -12.02
CA GLU A 19 -0.16 13.23 -11.26
C GLU A 19 -1.11 12.02 -11.33
N VAL A 20 -1.28 11.34 -10.19
CA VAL A 20 -2.24 10.25 -10.04
C VAL A 20 -3.62 10.86 -9.90
N THR A 21 -4.55 10.47 -10.76
CA THR A 21 -5.93 10.98 -10.68
C THR A 21 -6.67 10.34 -9.52
N ASN A 22 -7.65 11.06 -8.96
CA ASN A 22 -8.54 10.50 -7.92
C ASN A 22 -9.24 9.22 -8.38
N ASN A 23 -9.58 9.11 -9.68
CA ASN A 23 -10.23 7.91 -10.22
C ASN A 23 -9.29 6.70 -10.21
N GLU A 24 -8.05 6.85 -10.67
CA GLU A 24 -7.05 5.77 -10.61
C GLU A 24 -6.75 5.34 -9.18
N MET A 25 -6.72 6.29 -8.25
CA MET A 25 -6.52 6.02 -6.83
C MET A 25 -7.70 5.24 -6.22
N GLN A 26 -8.93 5.63 -6.55
CA GLN A 26 -10.14 4.95 -6.08
C GLN A 26 -10.26 3.53 -6.65
N GLU A 27 -9.97 3.33 -7.93
CA GLU A 27 -9.95 2.02 -8.56
C GLU A 27 -8.94 1.09 -7.88
N ALA A 28 -7.69 1.53 -7.73
CA ALA A 28 -6.64 0.74 -7.09
C ALA A 28 -6.94 0.42 -5.61
N TYR A 29 -7.60 1.35 -4.90
CA TYR A 29 -8.08 1.10 -3.54
C TYR A 29 -9.20 0.07 -3.49
N GLY A 30 -10.17 0.12 -4.40
CA GLY A 30 -11.23 -0.89 -4.50
C GLY A 30 -10.67 -2.28 -4.74
N GLU A 31 -9.75 -2.42 -5.70
CA GLU A 31 -9.04 -3.68 -5.97
C GLU A 31 -8.31 -4.21 -4.72
N PHE A 32 -7.63 -3.32 -3.98
CA PHE A 32 -6.92 -3.67 -2.76
C PHE A 32 -7.84 -4.21 -1.67
N VAL A 33 -8.97 -3.56 -1.44
CA VAL A 33 -9.96 -3.99 -0.43
C VAL A 33 -10.52 -5.37 -0.78
N GLU A 34 -10.86 -5.62 -2.05
CA GLU A 34 -11.37 -6.92 -2.49
C GLU A 34 -10.32 -8.04 -2.34
N GLN A 35 -9.04 -7.74 -2.61
CA GLN A 35 -7.97 -8.71 -2.40
C GLN A 35 -7.75 -9.00 -0.90
N VAL A 36 -7.81 -7.99 -0.04
CA VAL A 36 -7.78 -8.17 1.43
C VAL A 36 -8.93 -9.05 1.88
N ARG A 37 -10.14 -8.82 1.39
CA ARG A 37 -11.32 -9.65 1.68
C ARG A 37 -11.12 -11.10 1.25
N THR A 38 -10.60 -11.31 0.05
CA THR A 38 -10.32 -12.65 -0.51
C THR A 38 -9.32 -13.41 0.33
N ILE A 39 -8.22 -12.77 0.75
CA ILE A 39 -7.20 -13.39 1.61
C ILE A 39 -7.77 -13.69 3.00
N SER A 40 -8.55 -12.76 3.55
CA SER A 40 -9.17 -12.91 4.87
C SER A 40 -10.17 -14.07 4.93
N ASN A 41 -10.78 -14.43 3.80
CA ASN A 41 -11.71 -15.56 3.69
C ASN A 41 -11.03 -16.93 3.49
N LYS A 42 -9.69 -17.00 3.45
CA LYS A 42 -8.98 -18.28 3.35
C LYS A 42 -9.03 -19.04 4.67
N ASN A 43 -9.13 -20.36 4.59
CA ASN A 43 -9.13 -21.25 5.76
C ASN A 43 -7.77 -21.33 6.49
N ASP A 44 -6.69 -20.84 5.88
CA ASP A 44 -5.38 -20.77 6.50
C ASP A 44 -5.20 -19.45 7.27
N TYR A 45 -5.70 -19.43 8.50
CA TYR A 45 -5.63 -18.27 9.39
C TYR A 45 -4.19 -17.80 9.65
N SER A 46 -3.23 -18.73 9.76
CA SER A 46 -1.84 -18.39 10.06
C SER A 46 -1.21 -17.65 8.88
N ALA A 47 -1.40 -18.15 7.66
CA ALA A 47 -0.94 -17.47 6.46
C ALA A 47 -1.64 -16.10 6.28
N THR A 48 -2.96 -16.05 6.48
CA THR A 48 -3.74 -14.81 6.42
C THR A 48 -3.22 -13.77 7.41
N TYR A 49 -3.02 -14.15 8.66
CA TYR A 49 -2.51 -13.24 9.70
C TYR A 49 -1.11 -12.72 9.38
N ARG A 50 -0.21 -13.57 8.90
CA ARG A 50 1.15 -13.18 8.49
C ARG A 50 1.12 -12.18 7.33
N ILE A 51 0.28 -12.44 6.33
CA ILE A 51 0.11 -11.55 5.17
C ILE A 51 -0.41 -10.18 5.62
N LEU A 52 -1.49 -10.14 6.41
CA LEU A 52 -2.08 -8.88 6.87
C LEU A 52 -1.14 -8.10 7.78
N THR A 53 -0.44 -8.78 8.69
CA THR A 53 0.54 -8.15 9.60
C THR A 53 1.70 -7.54 8.83
N ALA A 54 2.27 -8.27 7.85
CA ALA A 54 3.33 -7.74 7.00
C ALA A 54 2.85 -6.51 6.21
N THR A 55 1.63 -6.55 5.64
CA THR A 55 1.06 -5.38 4.93
C THR A 55 0.93 -4.17 5.85
N ARG A 56 0.47 -4.36 7.08
CA ARG A 56 0.33 -3.27 8.06
C ARG A 56 1.67 -2.63 8.40
N ILE A 57 2.72 -3.44 8.61
CA ILE A 57 4.07 -2.95 8.91
C ILE A 57 4.58 -2.05 7.78
N GLU A 58 4.38 -2.47 6.54
CA GLU A 58 4.82 -1.70 5.36
C GLU A 58 4.03 -0.41 5.16
N ILE A 59 2.72 -0.40 5.43
CA ILE A 59 1.92 0.83 5.43
C ILE A 59 2.43 1.80 6.51
N THR A 60 2.68 1.32 7.73
CA THR A 60 3.28 2.13 8.80
C THR A 60 4.67 2.61 8.41
N LEU A 61 5.47 1.81 7.69
CA LEU A 61 6.75 2.24 7.15
C LEU A 61 6.55 3.38 6.14
N LEU A 62 5.58 3.30 5.23
CA LEU A 62 5.27 4.41 4.30
C LEU A 62 4.86 5.69 5.03
N GLU A 63 4.05 5.59 6.10
CA GLU A 63 3.65 6.75 6.92
C GLU A 63 4.82 7.37 7.69
N THR A 64 5.77 6.55 8.16
CA THR A 64 6.91 6.96 8.99
C THR A 64 8.16 7.30 8.18
N THR A 65 8.25 6.86 6.93
CA THR A 65 9.31 7.28 6.00
C THR A 65 9.13 8.78 5.81
N PRO A 66 10.17 9.60 6.06
CA PRO A 66 9.99 11.04 6.12
C PRO A 66 9.52 11.58 4.78
N LEU A 67 8.25 12.02 4.74
CA LEU A 67 7.80 13.12 3.87
C LEU A 67 8.60 14.43 4.15
N TYR A 68 9.52 14.40 5.13
CA TYR A 68 10.34 15.48 5.67
C TYR A 68 11.69 15.72 4.93
N LYS A 69 11.81 15.45 3.63
CA LYS A 69 13.00 15.87 2.85
C LYS A 69 12.68 16.77 1.66
N GLN A 70 11.63 17.59 1.76
CA GLN A 70 11.38 18.62 0.77
C GLN A 70 10.81 19.91 1.39
N GLY A 71 11.56 20.43 2.38
CA GLY A 71 11.21 21.68 3.05
C GLY A 71 12.39 22.44 3.67
N GLU A 72 13.65 22.05 3.42
CA GLU A 72 14.78 22.92 3.72
C GLU A 72 15.03 23.85 2.52
N LYS A 73 14.77 25.12 2.81
CA LYS A 73 14.74 26.28 1.93
C LYS A 73 16.01 26.38 1.08
N CYS A 74 15.83 26.83 -0.15
CA CYS A 74 16.87 27.39 -1.00
C CYS A 74 17.72 28.40 -0.21
N ALA A 75 19.03 28.41 -0.48
CA ALA A 75 19.98 29.40 0.05
C ALA A 75 19.60 30.84 -0.34
#